data_AF-X0TLW2-F1
#
_entry.id   AF-X0TLW2-F1
#
_cell.length_a   1.000
_cell.length_b   1.000
_cell.length_c   1.000
_cell.angle_alpha   90.00
_cell.angle_beta   90.00
_cell.angle_gamma   90.00
#
_symmetry.space_group_name_H-M   'P 1'
#
loop_
_entity.id
_entity.type
_entity.pdbx_description
1 polymer ?
#
loop_
_entity_poly.entity_id
_entity_poly.type
_entity_poly.pdbx_seq_one_letter_code
_entity_poly.pdbx_strand_id
1 'polypeptide(L)'
;MVSHGVRPNEGLLRYYRSLSDATTKYIAASDGSEEFYNIMSDPGELRDLSSQRLQLLRNFSEYLAAWHESTPEFVPVLSKPADESESQIELLRALGYVGS
;
A
#
# COMPACT_ATOMS: atom_id res chain seq x y z
N MET A 1 -11.81 29.82 27.92
CA MET A 1 -10.93 29.87 26.74
C MET A 1 -10.92 28.47 26.15
N VAL A 2 -11.78 28.21 25.16
CA VAL A 2 -11.95 26.88 24.56
C VAL A 2 -11.31 26.93 23.18
N SER A 3 -10.08 26.42 23.08
CA SER A 3 -9.39 26.29 21.81
C SER A 3 -10.12 25.28 20.94
N HIS A 4 -10.74 25.79 19.87
CA HIS A 4 -11.25 25.00 18.76
C HIS A 4 -10.05 24.43 17.99
N GLY A 5 -9.61 23.24 18.37
CA GLY A 5 -8.77 22.40 17.53
C GLY A 5 -9.67 21.72 16.50
N VAL A 6 -9.59 22.19 15.26
CA VAL A 6 -10.20 21.52 14.10
C VAL A 6 -9.69 20.08 14.09
N ARG A 7 -10.57 19.11 14.37
CA ARG A 7 -10.24 17.69 14.19
C ARG A 7 -9.96 17.48 12.69
N PRO A 8 -8.83 16.86 12.31
CA PRO A 8 -8.64 16.47 10.91
C PRO A 8 -9.82 15.59 10.50
N ASN A 9 -10.33 15.79 9.28
CA ASN A 9 -11.39 14.97 8.70
C ASN A 9 -11.12 13.49 8.98
N GLU A 10 -11.98 12.83 9.75
CA GLU A 10 -12.03 11.36 9.94
C GLU A 10 -12.54 10.69 8.65
N GLY A 11 -11.96 11.07 7.50
CA GLY A 11 -12.23 10.49 6.21
C GLY A 11 -11.47 9.18 6.06
N LEU A 12 -12.13 8.08 6.44
CA LEU A 12 -12.02 6.74 5.86
C LEU A 12 -10.62 6.33 5.33
N LEU A 13 -9.60 6.29 6.20
CA LEU A 13 -8.34 5.65 5.82
C LEU A 13 -8.56 4.14 5.70
N ARG A 14 -8.54 3.63 4.45
CA ARG A 14 -8.55 2.19 4.16
C ARG A 14 -7.11 1.72 4.05
N TYR A 15 -6.71 0.85 4.96
CA TYR A 15 -5.38 0.25 4.96
C TYR A 15 -5.41 -1.06 4.20
N TYR A 16 -4.34 -1.35 3.48
CA TYR A 16 -4.18 -2.59 2.73
C TYR A 16 -2.94 -3.31 3.21
N ARG A 17 -3.05 -4.63 3.28
CA ARG A 17 -1.93 -5.55 3.46
C ARG A 17 -1.95 -6.51 2.28
N SER A 18 -0.79 -6.88 1.78
CA SER A 18 -0.70 -7.77 0.64
C SER A 18 0.41 -8.79 0.78
N LEU A 19 0.16 -9.98 0.25
CA LEU A 19 1.16 -11.01 0.03
C LEU A 19 1.25 -11.26 -1.48
N SER A 20 2.44 -11.18 -2.04
CA SER A 20 2.65 -11.37 -3.47
C SER A 20 3.89 -12.20 -3.73
N ASP A 21 3.79 -13.09 -4.71
CA ASP A 21 4.91 -13.80 -5.32
C ASP A 21 4.87 -13.66 -6.84
N ALA A 22 5.69 -14.44 -7.56
CA ALA A 22 5.78 -14.40 -9.02
C ALA A 22 4.51 -14.88 -9.74
N THR A 23 3.60 -15.55 -9.04
CA THR A 23 2.44 -16.23 -9.60
C THR A 23 1.12 -15.67 -9.12
N THR A 24 1.07 -15.17 -7.88
CA THR A 24 -0.16 -14.78 -7.21
C THR A 24 0.02 -13.52 -6.37
N LYS A 25 -1.10 -12.85 -6.15
CA LYS A 25 -1.20 -11.70 -5.26
C LYS A 25 -2.49 -11.80 -4.46
N TYR A 26 -2.38 -11.65 -3.16
CA TYR A 26 -3.48 -11.57 -2.21
C TYR A 26 -3.45 -10.18 -1.56
N ILE A 27 -4.63 -9.57 -1.44
CA ILE A 27 -4.81 -8.26 -0.81
C ILE A 27 -5.92 -8.36 0.22
N ALA A 28 -5.64 -7.87 1.44
CA ALA A 28 -6.61 -7.74 2.52
C ALA A 28 -6.75 -6.26 2.89
N ALA A 29 -7.98 -5.77 2.89
CA ALA A 29 -8.28 -4.40 3.30
C ALA A 29 -8.81 -4.35 4.74
N SER A 30 -8.65 -3.18 5.39
CA SER A 30 -9.05 -2.96 6.78
C SER A 30 -10.57 -3.03 7.02
N ASP A 31 -11.38 -2.98 5.97
CA ASP A 31 -12.84 -3.16 6.02
C ASP A 31 -13.27 -4.64 5.91
N GLY A 32 -12.32 -5.56 5.82
CA GLY A 32 -12.55 -7.01 5.76
C GLY A 32 -12.76 -7.57 4.36
N SER A 33 -12.72 -6.74 3.30
CA SER A 33 -12.74 -7.27 1.95
C SER A 33 -11.39 -7.88 1.57
N GLU A 34 -11.42 -8.92 0.75
CA GLU A 34 -10.25 -9.64 0.28
C GLU A 34 -10.28 -9.78 -1.24
N GLU A 35 -9.11 -9.70 -1.87
CA GLU A 35 -8.93 -9.88 -3.31
C GLU A 35 -7.80 -10.88 -3.57
N PHE A 36 -7.93 -11.68 -4.62
CA PHE A 36 -6.90 -12.66 -5.00
C PHE A 36 -6.75 -12.79 -6.51
N TYR A 37 -5.52 -12.65 -6.99
CA TYR A 37 -5.18 -12.61 -8.41
C TYR A 37 -4.10 -13.63 -8.75
N ASN A 38 -4.17 -14.16 -9.99
CA ASN A 38 -3.08 -14.94 -10.59
C ASN A 38 -2.28 -14.02 -11.53
N ILE A 39 -1.17 -13.48 -11.03
CA ILE A 39 -0.31 -12.53 -11.73
C ILE A 39 0.32 -13.14 -12.99
N MET A 40 0.58 -14.45 -12.99
CA MET A 40 1.20 -15.11 -14.15
C MET A 40 0.26 -15.16 -15.36
N SER A 41 -1.02 -15.45 -15.15
CA SER A 41 -2.03 -15.52 -16.22
C SER A 41 -2.78 -14.21 -16.44
N ASP A 42 -2.81 -13.33 -15.43
CA ASP A 42 -3.51 -12.05 -15.42
C ASP A 42 -2.66 -10.97 -14.73
N PRO A 43 -1.61 -10.48 -15.40
CA PRO A 43 -0.71 -9.46 -14.84
C PRO A 43 -1.40 -8.11 -14.57
N GLY A 44 -2.57 -7.89 -15.20
CA GLY A 44 -3.36 -6.67 -15.03
C GLY A 44 -4.30 -6.70 -13.83
N GLU A 45 -4.34 -7.81 -13.06
CA GLU A 45 -5.22 -7.97 -11.90
C GLU A 45 -6.70 -7.72 -12.25
N LEU A 46 -7.13 -8.14 -13.45
CA LEU A 46 -8.46 -7.85 -13.99
C LEU A 46 -9.54 -8.79 -13.45
N ARG A 47 -9.16 -9.98 -12.98
CA ARG A 47 -10.08 -11.01 -12.50
C ARG A 47 -9.77 -11.40 -11.07
N ASP A 48 -10.62 -10.95 -10.15
CA ASP A 48 -10.61 -11.42 -8.77
C ASP A 48 -11.10 -12.88 -8.67
N LEU A 49 -10.30 -13.70 -7.98
CA LEU A 49 -10.50 -15.12 -7.73
C LEU A 49 -10.85 -15.41 -6.26
N SER A 50 -11.02 -14.38 -5.42
CA SER A 50 -11.28 -14.48 -3.98
C SER A 50 -12.42 -15.46 -3.64
N SER A 51 -13.57 -15.30 -4.29
CA SER A 51 -14.76 -16.15 -4.11
C SER A 51 -14.56 -17.63 -4.45
N GLN A 52 -13.54 -17.97 -5.24
CA GLN A 52 -13.25 -19.34 -5.70
C GLN A 52 -12.19 -20.03 -4.83
N ARG A 53 -11.52 -19.29 -3.94
CA ARG A 53 -10.31 -19.74 -3.22
C ARG A 53 -10.38 -19.52 -1.71
N LEU A 54 -11.58 -19.59 -1.12
CA LEU A 54 -11.86 -19.27 0.29
C LEU A 54 -10.89 -19.90 1.31
N GLN A 55 -10.55 -21.19 1.14
CA GLN A 55 -9.63 -21.85 2.08
C GLN A 55 -8.20 -21.30 1.99
N LEU A 56 -7.76 -20.93 0.78
CA LEU A 56 -6.44 -20.33 0.56
C LEU A 56 -6.40 -18.90 1.15
N LEU A 57 -7.47 -18.12 1.00
CA LEU A 57 -7.57 -16.78 1.60
C LEU A 57 -7.45 -16.84 3.12
N ARG A 58 -8.14 -17.79 3.76
CA ARG A 58 -8.02 -17.98 5.22
C ARG A 58 -6.56 -18.21 5.63
N ASN A 59 -5.84 -19.09 4.92
CA ASN A 59 -4.44 -19.36 5.21
C ASN A 59 -3.56 -18.11 5.05
N PHE A 60 -3.80 -17.30 4.01
CA PHE A 60 -3.06 -16.05 3.81
C PHE A 60 -3.42 -14.98 4.83
N SER A 61 -4.69 -14.87 5.24
CA SER A 61 -5.12 -13.98 6.29
C SER A 61 -4.45 -14.33 7.62
N GLU A 62 -4.43 -15.62 7.99
CA GLU A 62 -3.76 -16.10 9.21
C GLU A 62 -2.26 -15.83 9.16
N TYR A 63 -1.62 -16.07 8.01
CA TYR A 63 -0.21 -15.77 7.80
C TYR A 63 0.10 -14.28 7.93
N LEU A 64 -0.66 -13.39 7.27
CA LEU A 64 -0.45 -11.94 7.35
C LEU A 64 -0.67 -11.41 8.76
N ALA A 65 -1.65 -11.95 9.50
CA ALA A 65 -1.86 -11.60 10.90
C ALA A 65 -0.64 -11.96 11.76
N ALA A 66 -0.16 -13.20 11.66
CA ALA A 66 1.02 -13.66 12.38
C ALA A 66 2.30 -12.89 11.99
N TRP A 67 2.47 -12.58 10.70
CA TRP A 67 3.60 -11.79 10.21
C TRP A 67 3.57 -10.36 10.74
N HIS A 68 2.38 -9.73 10.75
CA HIS A 68 2.21 -8.39 11.30
C HIS A 68 2.50 -8.33 12.81
N GLU A 69 2.11 -9.35 13.56
CA GLU A 69 2.39 -9.42 15.01
C GLU A 69 3.88 -9.67 15.32
N SER A 70 4.59 -10.38 14.45
CA SER A 70 5.99 -10.76 14.65
C SER A 70 7.02 -9.79 14.05
N THR A 71 6.59 -8.88 13.16
CA THR A 71 7.49 -7.96 12.49
C THR A 71 7.53 -6.62 13.24
N PRO A 72 8.72 -6.16 13.70
CA PRO A 72 8.86 -4.84 14.30
C PRO A 72 8.39 -3.76 13.33
N GLU A 73 7.65 -2.78 13.83
CA GLU A 73 7.22 -1.64 13.03
C GLU A 73 8.45 -0.95 12.42
N PHE A 74 8.51 -0.89 11.09
CA PHE A 74 9.54 -0.14 10.41
C PHE A 74 9.26 1.35 10.59
N VAL A 75 10.03 1.99 11.46
CA VAL A 75 10.07 3.45 11.55
C VAL A 75 11.10 3.94 10.53
N PRO A 76 10.70 4.50 9.39
CA PRO A 76 11.67 5.07 8.46
C PRO A 76 12.45 6.15 9.20
N VAL A 77 13.78 5.99 9.23
CA VAL A 77 14.65 7.11 9.56
C VAL A 77 14.51 8.09 8.42
N LEU A 78 13.68 9.11 8.60
CA LEU A 78 13.54 10.21 7.66
C LEU A 78 14.86 10.98 7.65
N SER A 79 15.78 10.53 6.80
CA SER A 79 16.91 11.35 6.38
C SER A 79 16.33 12.62 5.77
N LYS A 80 16.86 13.78 6.17
CA LYS A 80 16.56 15.05 5.47
C LYS A 80 16.72 14.77 3.96
N PRO A 81 15.73 15.06 3.11
CA PRO A 81 15.91 14.92 1.68
C PRO A 81 17.20 15.65 1.31
N ALA A 82 18.02 15.02 0.46
CA ALA A 82 19.20 15.68 -0.06
C ALA A 82 18.77 17.03 -0.64
N ASP A 83 19.50 18.10 -0.33
CA ASP A 83 19.22 19.39 -0.97
C ASP A 83 19.41 19.15 -2.48
N GLU A 84 18.32 19.11 -3.25
CA GLU A 84 18.35 18.84 -4.68
C GLU A 84 19.19 19.93 -5.35
N SER A 85 20.11 19.54 -6.22
CA SER A 85 20.91 20.53 -6.96
C SER A 85 20.01 21.25 -7.97
N GLU A 86 20.29 22.52 -8.25
CA GLU A 86 19.54 23.31 -9.25
C GLU A 86 19.44 22.58 -10.61
N SER A 87 20.48 21.80 -10.97
CA SER A 87 20.50 20.98 -12.17
C SER A 87 19.47 19.82 -12.18
N GLN A 88 19.10 19.27 -11.02
CA GLN A 88 18.06 18.25 -10.91
C GLN A 88 16.67 18.89 -11.08
N ILE A 89 16.48 20.07 -10.50
CA ILE A 89 15.23 20.85 -10.63
C ILE A 89 15.02 21.28 -12.09
N GLU A 90 16.06 21.75 -12.77
CA GLU A 90 16.00 22.09 -14.20
C GLU A 90 15.68 20.87 -15.07
N LEU A 91 16.28 19.70 -14.78
CA LEU A 91 15.97 18.46 -15.50
C LEU A 91 14.50 18.06 -15.32
N LEU A 92 13.97 18.14 -14.10
CA LEU A 92 12.58 17.81 -13.81
C LEU A 92 11.60 18.78 -14.47
N ARG A 93 11.96 20.07 -14.57
CA ARG A 93 11.20 21.07 -15.34
C ARG A 93 11.21 20.76 -16.84
N ALA A 94 12.36 20.39 -17.40
CA ALA A 94 12.48 20.00 -18.81
C ALA A 94 11.64 18.75 -19.16
N LEU A 95 11.49 17.83 -18.20
CA LEU A 95 10.67 16.64 -18.33
C LEU A 95 9.18 16.88 -18.03
N GLY A 96 8.78 18.10 -17.63
CA GLY A 96 7.38 18.46 -17.35
C GLY A 96 6.85 17.99 -15.99
N TYR A 97 7.71 17.52 -15.09
CA TYR A 97 7.32 17.10 -13.73
C TYR A 97 7.20 18.28 -12.76
N VAL A 98 7.78 19.43 -13.07
CA VAL A 98 7.71 20.65 -12.26
C VAL A 98 7.18 21.80 -13.12
N GLY A 99 6.13 22.46 -12.64
CA GLY A 99 5.55 23.64 -13.29
C GLY A 99 6.55 24.78 -13.40
N SER A 100 6.49 25.50 -14.53
CA SER A 100 7.32 26.68 -14.84
C SER A 100 7.09 27.81 -13.85
#